data_AF-A0A4S4AS85-F1
#
_entry.id   AF-A0A4S4AS85-F1
#
_cell.length_a   1.000
_cell.length_b   1.000
_cell.length_c   1.000
_cell.angle_alpha   90.00
_cell.angle_beta   90.00
_cell.angle_gamma   90.00
#
_symmetry.space_group_name_H-M   'P 1'
#
loop_
_entity.id
_entity.type
_entity.pdbx_description
1 polymer ?
#
loop_
_entity_poly.entity_id
_entity_poly.type
_entity_poly.pdbx_seq_one_letter_code
_entity_poly.pdbx_strand_id
1 'polypeptide(L)'
;MSIAQLFGFKSDKHVAAKLAAVETHQVSGKLRSRLAALKKKEGGFTLLELLVVVAILAAVAGTATIILRDTDRQASAAAHVAMMDELSKGILTYRVLNNGQYPDNFDSLFVAAAADLTTITDKDTNVSGVVNVDLAEPLEVATLTEAEADRLNEYGITQLRVIGSGIAHGAFNCAGTYAQAVAEPSTLPADGIRALINSRSNDVTNSNIFRPAGANGCGLDASAPIVDAAKVLVWDTSDQGNADRIKVPLNTTVYAFGIGPDSTLFDPQTRGALNNTPTYRHVTQDEYNRFVGLFGVNETTDEIELIAVVDGAGDTKDEELGEWDGTRSTL
;
A
#
# COMPACT_ATOMS: atom_id res chain seq x y z
N MET A 1 -52.67 -19.83 17.78
CA MET A 1 -52.60 -20.63 19.03
C MET A 1 -52.08 -22.01 18.64
N SER A 2 -50.91 -22.44 19.14
CA SER A 2 -50.38 -23.76 18.72
C SER A 2 -51.22 -24.88 19.31
N ILE A 3 -51.27 -26.04 18.63
CA ILE A 3 -51.99 -27.23 19.13
C ILE A 3 -51.53 -27.59 20.55
N ALA A 4 -50.25 -27.37 20.89
CA ALA A 4 -49.72 -27.61 22.24
C ALA A 4 -50.35 -26.70 23.30
N GLN A 5 -50.58 -25.43 22.98
CA GLN A 5 -51.23 -24.47 23.88
C GLN A 5 -52.71 -24.81 24.12
N LEU A 6 -53.36 -25.40 23.12
CA LEU A 6 -54.74 -25.90 23.19
C LEU A 6 -54.91 -27.07 24.19
N PHE A 7 -53.84 -27.86 24.41
CA PHE A 7 -53.79 -28.94 25.40
C PHE A 7 -53.10 -28.53 26.71
N GLY A 8 -52.96 -27.23 26.99
CA GLY A 8 -52.44 -26.72 28.27
C GLY A 8 -50.92 -26.75 28.42
N PHE A 9 -50.16 -27.01 27.34
CA PHE A 9 -48.71 -26.93 27.37
C PHE A 9 -48.22 -25.51 27.07
N LYS A 10 -47.23 -25.05 27.84
CA LYS A 10 -46.67 -23.70 27.71
C LYS A 10 -45.92 -23.45 26.39
N SER A 11 -45.29 -24.48 25.81
CA SER A 11 -44.56 -24.41 24.54
C SER A 11 -44.29 -25.80 23.97
N ASP A 12 -43.95 -25.87 22.69
CA ASP A 12 -43.61 -27.15 22.04
C ASP A 12 -42.34 -27.79 22.65
N LYS A 13 -41.41 -26.98 23.16
CA LYS A 13 -40.24 -27.47 23.95
C LYS A 13 -40.68 -28.12 25.27
N HIS A 14 -41.71 -27.57 25.93
CA HIS A 14 -42.27 -28.14 27.16
C HIS A 14 -42.97 -29.48 26.87
N VAL A 15 -43.61 -29.63 25.70
CA VAL A 15 -44.19 -30.90 25.23
C VAL A 15 -43.10 -31.94 25.00
N ALA A 16 -42.04 -31.60 24.27
CA ALA A 16 -40.92 -32.50 23.99
C ALA A 16 -40.24 -32.99 25.28
N ALA A 17 -39.98 -32.11 26.24
CA ALA A 17 -39.39 -32.48 27.54
C ALA A 17 -40.29 -33.43 28.34
N LYS A 18 -41.62 -33.20 28.34
CA LYS A 18 -42.58 -34.09 29.00
C LYS A 18 -42.66 -35.46 28.32
N LEU A 19 -42.66 -35.51 26.99
CA LEU A 19 -42.65 -36.76 26.22
C LEU A 19 -41.35 -37.57 26.41
N ALA A 20 -40.21 -36.89 26.53
CA ALA A 20 -38.93 -37.53 26.83
C ALA A 20 -38.94 -38.22 28.21
N ALA A 21 -39.60 -37.61 29.21
CA ALA A 21 -39.72 -38.14 30.56
C ALA A 21 -40.72 -39.32 30.71
N VAL A 22 -41.58 -39.57 29.73
CA VAL A 22 -42.54 -40.70 29.78
C VAL A 22 -41.84 -42.02 29.47
N GLU A 23 -41.95 -42.97 30.41
CA GLU A 23 -41.41 -44.31 30.27
C GLU A 23 -42.33 -45.18 29.40
N THR A 24 -41.73 -45.92 28.45
CA THR A 24 -42.50 -46.62 27.40
C THR A 24 -43.42 -47.73 27.92
N HIS A 25 -43.20 -48.21 29.14
CA HIS A 25 -44.05 -49.23 29.77
C HIS A 25 -45.33 -48.67 30.40
N GLN A 26 -45.39 -47.35 30.61
CA GLN A 26 -46.58 -46.65 31.16
C GLN A 26 -47.60 -46.27 30.08
N VAL A 27 -47.35 -46.66 28.83
CA VAL A 27 -48.13 -46.24 27.67
C VAL A 27 -48.75 -47.46 26.99
N SER A 28 -50.02 -47.35 26.59
CA SER A 28 -50.79 -48.43 25.97
C SER A 28 -50.16 -48.96 24.67
N GLY A 29 -50.36 -50.24 24.36
CA GLY A 29 -49.57 -50.99 23.38
C GLY A 29 -49.46 -50.36 21.98
N LYS A 30 -50.50 -49.69 21.48
CA LYS A 30 -50.50 -49.02 20.16
C LYS A 30 -49.74 -47.69 20.16
N LEU A 31 -49.70 -46.99 21.30
CA LEU A 31 -48.95 -45.74 21.48
C LEU A 31 -47.49 -46.02 21.87
N ARG A 32 -47.21 -47.16 22.50
CA ARG A 32 -45.86 -47.59 22.88
C ARG A 32 -44.93 -47.74 21.67
N SER A 33 -45.40 -48.34 20.57
CA SER A 33 -44.62 -48.49 19.34
C SER A 33 -44.31 -47.15 18.67
N ARG A 34 -45.26 -46.20 18.71
CA ARG A 34 -45.07 -44.85 18.16
C ARG A 34 -44.13 -44.01 19.01
N LEU A 35 -44.24 -44.06 20.33
CA LEU A 35 -43.33 -43.38 21.26
C LEU A 35 -41.90 -43.93 21.14
N ALA A 36 -41.74 -45.25 21.04
CA ALA A 36 -40.45 -45.88 20.81
C ALA A 36 -39.83 -45.49 19.45
N ALA A 37 -40.64 -45.39 18.39
CA ALA A 37 -40.18 -44.93 17.08
C ALA A 37 -39.74 -43.45 17.09
N LEU A 38 -40.41 -42.59 17.87
CA LEU A 38 -40.03 -41.19 18.03
C LEU A 38 -38.74 -41.03 18.83
N LYS A 39 -38.59 -41.72 19.97
CA LYS A 39 -37.34 -41.73 20.76
C LYS A 39 -36.15 -42.29 19.99
N LYS A 40 -36.37 -43.19 19.02
CA LYS A 40 -35.32 -43.73 18.14
C LYS A 40 -34.85 -42.75 17.05
N LYS A 41 -35.68 -41.77 16.66
CA LYS A 41 -35.35 -40.78 15.61
C LYS A 41 -34.54 -39.59 16.12
N GLU A 42 -34.54 -39.32 17.43
CA GLU A 42 -33.62 -38.38 18.08
C GLU A 42 -32.28 -39.06 18.39
N GLY A 43 -31.72 -39.77 17.41
CA GLY A 43 -30.33 -40.23 17.49
C GLY A 43 -29.43 -39.01 17.54
N GLY A 44 -29.05 -38.59 18.74
CA GLY A 44 -28.11 -37.49 18.93
C GLY A 44 -26.85 -37.76 18.13
N PHE A 45 -26.31 -36.71 17.50
CA PHE A 45 -25.01 -36.74 16.84
C PHE A 45 -24.02 -37.48 17.73
N THR A 46 -23.44 -38.56 17.21
CA THR A 46 -22.49 -39.32 18.00
C THR A 46 -21.21 -38.50 18.16
N LEU A 47 -20.56 -38.61 19.33
CA LEU A 47 -19.25 -37.99 19.55
C LEU A 47 -18.24 -38.42 18.46
N LEU A 48 -18.38 -39.65 17.95
CA LEU A 48 -17.54 -40.19 16.89
C LEU A 48 -17.74 -39.45 15.56
N GLU A 49 -18.99 -39.18 15.16
CA GLU A 49 -19.27 -38.41 13.93
C GLU A 49 -18.69 -37.00 14.02
N LEU A 50 -18.85 -36.34 15.17
CA LEU A 50 -18.28 -35.01 15.36
C LEU A 50 -16.75 -35.04 15.30
N LEU A 51 -16.11 -36.04 15.90
CA LEU A 51 -14.65 -36.20 15.86
C LEU A 51 -14.14 -36.44 14.44
N VAL A 52 -14.81 -37.31 13.66
CA VAL A 52 -14.45 -37.57 12.26
C VAL A 52 -14.59 -36.32 11.40
N VAL A 53 -15.67 -35.56 11.57
CA VAL A 53 -15.87 -34.30 10.82
C VAL A 53 -14.78 -33.29 11.15
N VAL A 54 -14.43 -33.11 12.43
CA VAL A 54 -13.35 -32.20 12.83
C VAL A 54 -12.00 -32.67 12.29
N ALA A 55 -11.73 -33.98 12.28
CA ALA A 55 -10.50 -34.53 11.70
C ALA A 55 -10.40 -34.28 10.18
N ILE A 56 -11.49 -34.46 9.43
CA ILE A 56 -11.53 -34.17 7.99
C ILE A 56 -11.38 -32.67 7.74
N LEU A 57 -12.07 -31.82 8.51
CA LEU A 57 -11.95 -30.37 8.40
C LEU A 57 -10.52 -29.89 8.70
N ALA A 58 -9.85 -30.47 9.70
CA ALA A 58 -8.46 -30.14 10.02
C ALA A 58 -7.50 -30.54 8.88
N ALA A 59 -7.69 -31.72 8.27
CA ALA A 59 -6.89 -32.17 7.14
C ALA A 59 -7.09 -31.28 5.89
N VAL A 60 -8.33 -30.91 5.57
CA VAL A 60 -8.63 -30.02 4.44
C VAL A 60 -8.11 -28.61 4.70
N ALA A 61 -8.31 -28.06 5.91
CA ALA A 61 -7.80 -26.75 6.27
C ALA A 61 -6.26 -26.68 6.21
N GLY A 62 -5.57 -27.73 6.66
CA GLY A 62 -4.11 -27.81 6.63
C GLY A 62 -3.55 -27.75 5.20
N THR A 63 -4.14 -28.51 4.26
CA THR A 63 -3.70 -28.50 2.85
C THR A 63 -4.13 -27.23 2.11
N ALA A 64 -5.32 -26.70 2.39
CA ALA A 64 -5.82 -25.47 1.78
C ALA A 64 -4.97 -24.24 2.15
N THR A 65 -4.46 -24.16 3.38
CA THR A 65 -3.67 -23.00 3.84
C THR A 65 -2.38 -22.82 3.03
N ILE A 66 -1.75 -23.92 2.57
CA ILE A 66 -0.53 -23.85 1.75
C ILE A 66 -0.84 -23.25 0.38
N ILE A 67 -1.88 -23.75 -0.30
CA ILE A 67 -2.28 -23.28 -1.64
C ILE A 67 -2.75 -21.81 -1.60
N LEU A 68 -3.44 -21.41 -0.54
CA LEU A 68 -3.94 -20.04 -0.39
C LEU A 68 -2.81 -19.01 -0.26
N ARG A 69 -1.71 -19.34 0.44
CA ARG A 69 -0.56 -18.42 0.56
C ARG A 69 0.12 -18.14 -0.77
N ASP A 70 0.30 -19.18 -1.59
CA ASP A 70 0.90 -19.01 -2.92
C ASP A 70 -0.04 -18.21 -3.84
N THR A 71 -1.35 -18.43 -3.73
CA THR A 71 -2.37 -17.68 -4.50
C THR A 71 -2.42 -16.22 -4.09
N ASP A 72 -2.39 -15.91 -2.79
CA ASP A 72 -2.43 -14.54 -2.28
C ASP A 72 -1.21 -13.75 -2.76
N ARG A 73 -0.01 -14.35 -2.71
CA ARG A 73 1.22 -13.72 -3.21
C ARG A 73 1.16 -13.47 -4.71
N GLN A 74 0.73 -14.45 -5.49
CA GLN A 74 0.56 -14.31 -6.95
C GLN A 74 -0.49 -13.26 -7.32
N ALA A 75 -1.60 -13.20 -6.59
CA ALA A 75 -2.64 -12.22 -6.81
C ALA A 75 -2.17 -10.79 -6.49
N SER A 76 -1.33 -10.63 -5.45
CA SER A 76 -0.74 -9.36 -5.08
C SER A 76 0.22 -8.84 -6.15
N ALA A 77 1.17 -9.66 -6.60
CA ALA A 77 2.11 -9.30 -7.68
C ALA A 77 1.36 -8.96 -8.99
N ALA A 78 0.38 -9.77 -9.39
CA ALA A 78 -0.42 -9.49 -10.59
C ALA A 78 -1.21 -8.17 -10.48
N ALA A 79 -1.72 -7.83 -9.29
CA ALA A 79 -2.39 -6.56 -9.07
C ALA A 79 -1.40 -5.38 -9.16
N HIS A 80 -0.19 -5.51 -8.65
CA HIS A 80 0.83 -4.47 -8.70
C HIS A 80 1.34 -4.23 -10.13
N VAL A 81 1.61 -5.29 -10.90
CA VAL A 81 1.94 -5.20 -12.33
C VAL A 81 0.84 -4.48 -13.11
N ALA A 82 -0.43 -4.79 -12.84
CA ALA A 82 -1.56 -4.10 -13.47
C ALA A 82 -1.62 -2.62 -13.07
N MET A 83 -1.35 -2.29 -11.79
CA MET A 83 -1.30 -0.90 -11.33
C MET A 83 -0.17 -0.10 -12.00
N MET A 84 1.01 -0.67 -12.16
CA MET A 84 2.12 -0.02 -12.89
C MET A 84 1.72 0.29 -14.34
N ASP A 85 1.07 -0.67 -15.01
CA ASP A 85 0.62 -0.51 -16.40
C ASP A 85 -0.46 0.58 -16.53
N GLU A 86 -1.41 0.61 -15.59
CA GLU A 86 -2.47 1.63 -15.54
C GLU A 86 -1.92 3.01 -15.16
N LEU A 87 -0.91 3.10 -14.30
CA LEU A 87 -0.21 4.35 -14.00
C LEU A 87 0.52 4.89 -15.22
N SER A 88 1.30 4.04 -15.91
CA SER A 88 2.00 4.44 -17.14
C SER A 88 1.01 4.93 -18.21
N LYS A 89 -0.07 4.19 -18.45
CA LYS A 89 -1.14 4.61 -19.37
C LYS A 89 -1.82 5.89 -18.90
N GLY A 90 -2.08 6.03 -17.60
CA GLY A 90 -2.72 7.20 -17.00
C GLY A 90 -1.88 8.47 -17.19
N ILE A 91 -0.58 8.40 -16.90
CA ILE A 91 0.36 9.52 -17.08
C ILE A 91 0.47 9.89 -18.57
N LEU A 92 0.62 8.91 -19.46
CA LEU A 92 0.71 9.18 -20.90
C LEU A 92 -0.61 9.74 -21.48
N THR A 93 -1.75 9.23 -21.02
CA THR A 93 -3.07 9.74 -21.40
C THR A 93 -3.27 11.17 -20.88
N TYR A 94 -2.87 11.44 -19.64
CA TYR A 94 -2.87 12.78 -19.06
C TYR A 94 -2.05 13.72 -19.95
N ARG A 95 -0.83 13.32 -20.34
CA ARG A 95 0.04 14.13 -21.22
C ARG A 95 -0.65 14.49 -22.53
N VAL A 96 -1.27 13.52 -23.20
CA VAL A 96 -1.98 13.74 -24.46
C VAL A 96 -3.18 14.67 -24.28
N LEU A 97 -3.93 14.54 -23.18
CA LEU A 97 -5.13 15.34 -22.91
C LEU A 97 -4.82 16.76 -22.39
N ASN A 98 -3.61 16.99 -21.88
CA ASN A 98 -3.16 18.26 -21.32
C ASN A 98 -2.08 18.94 -22.18
N ASN A 99 -2.19 18.84 -23.50
CA ASN A 99 -1.34 19.54 -24.47
C ASN A 99 0.17 19.24 -24.33
N GLY A 100 0.53 17.99 -24.05
CA GLY A 100 1.92 17.58 -23.93
C GLY A 100 2.52 17.74 -22.53
N GLN A 101 1.75 18.29 -21.57
CA GLN A 101 2.18 18.53 -20.19
C GLN A 101 1.99 17.29 -19.33
N TYR A 102 3.03 16.87 -18.62
CA TYR A 102 2.95 15.84 -17.60
C TYR A 102 2.17 16.32 -16.37
N PRO A 103 1.74 15.40 -15.49
CA PRO A 103 1.26 15.78 -14.18
C PRO A 103 2.32 16.54 -13.41
N ASP A 104 1.87 17.37 -12.49
CA ASP A 104 2.72 18.17 -11.61
C ASP A 104 2.54 17.71 -10.16
N ASN A 105 3.32 18.29 -9.24
CA ASN A 105 3.17 18.13 -7.81
C ASN A 105 3.37 16.67 -7.33
N PHE A 106 4.34 15.99 -7.93
CA PHE A 106 4.79 14.66 -7.49
C PHE A 106 5.50 14.72 -6.14
N ASP A 107 5.68 13.59 -5.48
CA ASP A 107 6.46 13.48 -4.25
C ASP A 107 7.96 13.56 -4.58
N SER A 108 8.68 14.48 -3.96
CA SER A 108 10.14 14.65 -4.17
C SER A 108 10.98 13.52 -3.59
N LEU A 109 10.35 12.70 -2.73
CA LEU A 109 11.00 11.76 -1.84
C LEU A 109 11.95 12.40 -0.81
N PHE A 110 11.98 13.72 -0.66
CA PHE A 110 12.83 14.42 0.31
C PHE A 110 12.11 14.90 1.57
N VAL A 111 12.89 15.07 2.63
CA VAL A 111 12.59 15.90 3.81
C VAL A 111 13.38 17.21 3.72
N ALA A 112 12.73 18.35 4.01
CA ALA A 112 13.34 19.67 4.04
C ALA A 112 12.71 20.56 5.12
N ALA A 113 13.40 21.62 5.53
CA ALA A 113 12.87 22.57 6.52
C ALA A 113 11.89 23.58 5.90
N ALA A 114 12.01 23.84 4.60
CA ALA A 114 11.19 24.77 3.84
C ALA A 114 10.94 24.22 2.43
N ALA A 115 10.03 24.85 1.68
CA ALA A 115 9.66 24.44 0.33
C ALA A 115 10.72 24.91 -0.67
N ASP A 116 11.96 24.47 -0.45
CA ASP A 116 13.16 24.89 -1.17
C ASP A 116 14.08 23.69 -1.39
N LEU A 117 14.07 23.19 -2.62
CA LEU A 117 14.89 22.05 -3.05
C LEU A 117 16.38 22.38 -3.15
N THR A 118 16.79 23.66 -3.16
CA THR A 118 18.20 24.05 -3.33
C THR A 118 19.04 23.81 -2.06
N THR A 119 18.37 23.67 -0.92
CA THR A 119 19.01 23.53 0.40
C THR A 119 19.27 22.08 0.81
N ILE A 120 18.81 21.12 0.01
CA ILE A 120 18.98 19.69 0.25
C ILE A 120 20.44 19.33 -0.02
N THR A 121 21.04 18.53 0.87
CA THR A 121 22.46 18.14 0.76
C THR A 121 22.68 16.69 0.42
N ASP A 122 21.91 15.75 0.99
CA ASP A 122 22.09 14.30 0.80
C ASP A 122 20.77 13.51 0.83
N LYS A 123 20.77 12.32 0.20
CA LYS A 123 19.68 11.33 0.29
C LYS A 123 19.60 10.67 1.68
N ASP A 124 20.75 10.38 2.28
CA ASP A 124 20.88 9.57 3.49
C ASP A 124 20.36 10.24 4.77
N THR A 125 20.27 11.57 4.77
CA THR A 125 19.75 12.34 5.91
C THR A 125 18.28 12.70 5.78
N ASN A 126 17.69 12.56 4.58
CA ASN A 126 16.37 13.12 4.26
C ASN A 126 15.34 12.11 3.74
N VAL A 127 15.75 10.91 3.29
CA VAL A 127 14.85 9.95 2.61
C VAL A 127 14.90 8.55 3.22
N SER A 128 16.06 8.16 3.77
CA SER A 128 16.36 6.81 4.26
C SER A 128 15.54 6.36 5.48
N GLY A 129 14.74 7.26 6.07
CA GLY A 129 13.80 6.90 7.12
C GLY A 129 12.50 6.28 6.61
N VAL A 130 12.11 6.44 5.34
CA VAL A 130 10.81 5.95 4.85
C VAL A 130 10.87 5.27 3.50
N VAL A 131 11.91 5.46 2.69
CA VAL A 131 12.02 4.70 1.43
C VAL A 131 12.62 3.32 1.71
N ASN A 132 12.11 2.30 1.02
CA ASN A 132 12.64 0.95 1.10
C ASN A 132 14.11 0.93 0.64
N VAL A 133 14.93 0.08 1.24
CA VAL A 133 16.38 0.02 0.95
C VAL A 133 16.66 -0.31 -0.51
N ASP A 134 15.87 -1.19 -1.12
CA ASP A 134 16.06 -1.64 -2.50
C ASP A 134 15.65 -0.54 -3.51
N LEU A 135 14.67 0.30 -3.15
CA LEU A 135 14.34 1.51 -3.90
C LEU A 135 15.39 2.63 -3.69
N ALA A 136 16.00 2.73 -2.51
CA ALA A 136 16.98 3.76 -2.20
C ALA A 136 18.37 3.50 -2.83
N GLU A 137 18.71 2.23 -3.07
CA GLU A 137 19.98 1.82 -3.69
C GLU A 137 20.22 2.47 -5.07
N PRO A 138 19.29 2.40 -6.04
CA PRO A 138 19.48 3.01 -7.36
C PRO A 138 19.21 4.52 -7.42
N LEU A 139 18.85 5.18 -6.31
CA LEU A 139 18.53 6.62 -6.32
C LEU A 139 19.72 7.46 -5.88
N GLU A 140 20.01 8.53 -6.63
CA GLU A 140 21.09 9.47 -6.35
C GLU A 140 20.58 10.91 -6.33
N VAL A 141 21.23 11.78 -5.55
CA VAL A 141 20.88 13.21 -5.53
C VAL A 141 21.59 13.92 -6.67
N ALA A 142 20.82 14.48 -7.60
CA ALA A 142 21.34 15.36 -8.64
C ALA A 142 21.04 16.82 -8.32
N THR A 143 21.89 17.71 -8.83
CA THR A 143 21.66 19.15 -8.82
C THR A 143 21.23 19.58 -10.21
N LEU A 144 20.03 20.12 -10.33
CA LEU A 144 19.55 20.66 -11.59
C LEU A 144 20.34 21.91 -11.97
N THR A 145 20.73 21.97 -13.23
CA THR A 145 21.09 23.21 -13.91
C THR A 145 19.84 23.99 -14.31
N GLU A 146 19.99 25.29 -14.53
CA GLU A 146 18.92 26.16 -15.07
C GLU A 146 18.23 25.53 -16.31
N ALA A 147 19.02 25.00 -17.25
CA ALA A 147 18.48 24.39 -18.47
C ALA A 147 17.64 23.12 -18.20
N GLU A 148 18.03 22.29 -17.25
CA GLU A 148 17.27 21.09 -16.88
C GLU A 148 15.99 21.46 -16.12
N ALA A 149 16.06 22.45 -15.23
CA ALA A 149 14.89 22.95 -14.52
C ALA A 149 13.86 23.56 -15.49
N ASP A 150 14.31 24.42 -16.41
CA ASP A 150 13.47 25.01 -17.45
C ASP A 150 12.81 23.93 -18.32
N ARG A 151 13.53 22.85 -18.62
CA ARG A 151 13.01 21.73 -19.40
C ARG A 151 11.93 20.94 -18.65
N LEU A 152 12.15 20.59 -17.38
CA LEU A 152 11.11 19.97 -16.56
C LEU A 152 9.86 20.86 -16.48
N ASN A 153 10.08 22.17 -16.29
CA ASN A 153 9.03 23.17 -16.23
C ASN A 153 8.25 23.30 -17.56
N GLU A 154 8.94 23.28 -18.70
CA GLU A 154 8.33 23.36 -20.05
C GLU A 154 7.35 22.22 -20.31
N TYR A 155 7.65 21.03 -19.78
CA TYR A 155 6.80 19.85 -19.90
C TYR A 155 5.88 19.62 -18.69
N GLY A 156 5.77 20.58 -17.78
CA GLY A 156 4.71 20.64 -16.77
C GLY A 156 5.07 20.09 -15.39
N ILE A 157 6.27 19.57 -15.21
CA ILE A 157 6.76 19.15 -13.90
C ILE A 157 7.44 20.37 -13.27
N THR A 158 6.68 21.16 -12.49
CA THR A 158 7.10 22.48 -12.01
C THR A 158 7.39 22.56 -10.52
N GLN A 159 6.80 21.66 -9.74
CA GLN A 159 6.94 21.65 -8.29
C GLN A 159 6.78 20.24 -7.74
N LEU A 160 7.37 20.02 -6.56
CA LEU A 160 7.33 18.74 -5.87
C LEU A 160 6.83 18.90 -4.43
N ARG A 161 6.14 17.88 -3.93
CA ARG A 161 5.78 17.74 -2.52
C ARG A 161 7.01 17.33 -1.73
N VAL A 162 7.27 18.03 -0.63
CA VAL A 162 8.42 17.76 0.25
C VAL A 162 7.92 17.57 1.67
N ILE A 163 8.48 16.61 2.40
CA ILE A 163 8.22 16.44 3.83
C ILE A 163 8.84 17.60 4.60
N GLY A 164 8.05 18.29 5.43
CA GLY A 164 8.50 19.40 6.25
C GLY A 164 9.07 18.93 7.59
N SER A 165 10.39 19.02 7.79
CA SER A 165 11.07 18.52 8.99
C SER A 165 10.54 19.15 10.31
N GLY A 166 10.12 20.41 10.29
CA GLY A 166 9.59 21.12 11.46
C GLY A 166 8.14 20.84 11.83
N ILE A 167 7.41 20.00 11.08
CA ILE A 167 5.96 19.80 11.27
C ILE A 167 5.72 18.86 12.45
N ALA A 168 5.00 19.34 13.47
CA ALA A 168 4.71 18.60 14.69
C ALA A 168 3.34 17.90 14.66
N HIS A 169 3.32 16.65 15.12
CA HIS A 169 2.13 15.81 15.33
C HIS A 169 2.12 15.32 16.79
N GLY A 170 1.69 16.21 17.68
CA GLY A 170 1.67 15.94 19.12
C GLY A 170 3.08 15.78 19.70
N ALA A 171 3.43 14.54 20.04
CA ALA A 171 4.73 14.19 20.62
C ALA A 171 5.84 13.96 19.58
N PHE A 172 5.49 13.90 18.30
CA PHE A 172 6.41 13.61 17.20
C PHE A 172 6.54 14.82 16.27
N ASN A 173 7.62 14.88 15.50
CA ASN A 173 7.68 15.72 14.31
C ASN A 173 8.17 14.94 13.09
N CYS A 174 7.96 15.53 11.93
CA CYS A 174 8.26 14.95 10.64
C CYS A 174 9.78 14.99 10.30
N ALA A 175 10.63 15.53 11.17
CA ALA A 175 12.09 15.32 11.14
C ALA A 175 12.50 14.05 11.90
N GLY A 176 11.56 13.33 12.51
CA GLY A 176 11.87 12.20 13.36
C GLY A 176 12.47 12.57 14.74
N THR A 177 12.33 13.83 15.16
CA THR A 177 12.63 14.23 16.54
C THR A 177 11.35 14.21 17.38
N TYR A 178 11.45 13.79 18.63
CA TYR A 178 10.33 13.89 19.57
C TYR A 178 10.06 15.38 19.82
N ALA A 179 8.85 15.85 19.50
CA ALA A 179 8.48 17.27 19.51
C ALA A 179 8.44 17.89 20.93
N GLN A 180 8.66 17.09 21.97
CA GLN A 180 8.88 17.58 23.32
C GLN A 180 10.37 17.58 23.65
N ALA A 181 10.86 18.72 24.15
CA ALA A 181 12.08 18.80 24.93
C ALA A 181 11.95 17.91 26.19
N VAL A 182 12.18 16.61 26.04
CA VAL A 182 12.41 15.69 27.15
C VAL A 182 13.90 15.38 27.19
N ALA A 183 14.50 15.70 28.33
CA ALA A 183 15.88 15.42 28.63
C ALA A 183 16.16 13.90 28.54
N GLU A 184 16.75 13.49 27.42
CA GLU A 184 17.49 12.24 27.15
C GLU A 184 16.76 10.89 27.40
N PRO A 185 16.84 9.94 26.44
CA PRO A 185 18.11 9.27 26.18
C PRO A 185 18.53 9.26 24.70
N SER A 186 19.59 10.03 24.42
CA SER A 186 20.90 9.72 23.82
C SER A 186 21.04 8.92 22.54
N THR A 187 19.96 8.54 21.88
CA THR A 187 20.02 8.03 20.50
C THR A 187 18.75 8.42 19.79
N LEU A 188 18.85 9.36 18.85
CA LEU A 188 17.88 9.52 17.77
C LEU A 188 17.87 8.20 16.99
N PRO A 189 16.76 7.43 16.94
CA PRO A 189 16.70 6.36 15.99
C PRO A 189 16.49 7.00 14.61
N ALA A 190 17.19 6.49 13.58
CA ALA A 190 16.87 6.73 12.18
C ALA A 190 15.37 6.45 11.84
N ASP A 191 14.67 5.82 12.78
CA ASP A 191 13.26 5.46 12.78
C ASP A 191 12.30 6.60 13.20
N GLY A 192 12.71 7.86 13.31
CA GLY A 192 11.83 8.89 13.87
C GLY A 192 10.54 9.14 13.06
N ILE A 193 10.63 9.16 11.72
CA ILE A 193 9.45 9.24 10.85
C ILE A 193 8.68 7.90 10.86
N ARG A 194 9.40 6.77 10.90
CA ARG A 194 8.76 5.44 11.06
C ARG A 194 7.97 5.35 12.36
N ALA A 195 8.49 5.90 13.45
CA ALA A 195 7.84 5.97 14.76
C ALA A 195 6.59 6.85 14.72
N LEU A 196 6.62 7.96 13.96
CA LEU A 196 5.44 8.77 13.70
C LEU A 196 4.36 7.95 12.97
N ILE A 197 4.71 7.28 11.86
CA ILE A 197 3.78 6.44 11.07
C ILE A 197 3.22 5.29 11.91
N ASN A 198 4.06 4.65 12.73
CA ASN A 198 3.67 3.54 13.59
C ASN A 198 2.87 3.99 14.83
N SER A 199 2.90 5.28 15.17
CA SER A 199 2.19 5.80 16.32
C SER A 199 0.69 5.91 16.07
N ARG A 200 -0.10 5.37 16.99
CA ARG A 200 -1.57 5.50 16.98
C ARG A 200 -2.06 6.85 17.53
N SER A 201 -1.16 7.76 17.87
CA SER A 201 -1.49 9.06 18.45
C SER A 201 -1.74 10.16 17.41
N ASN A 202 -1.62 9.83 16.13
CA ASN A 202 -1.76 10.76 15.00
C ASN A 202 -2.34 10.01 13.78
N ASP A 203 -2.69 10.76 12.73
CA ASP A 203 -3.31 10.23 11.50
C ASP A 203 -2.33 10.19 10.30
N VAL A 204 -1.03 10.37 10.55
CA VAL A 204 0.02 10.23 9.52
C VAL A 204 0.23 8.75 9.22
N THR A 205 0.28 8.45 7.94
CA THR A 205 0.51 7.13 7.37
C THR A 205 1.60 7.23 6.32
N ASN A 206 2.22 6.11 5.96
CA ASN A 206 3.12 6.06 4.82
C ASN A 206 2.48 6.54 3.49
N SER A 207 1.16 6.41 3.36
CA SER A 207 0.40 6.78 2.17
C SER A 207 0.05 8.26 2.04
N ASN A 208 0.11 9.04 3.12
CA ASN A 208 -0.22 10.47 3.12
C ASN A 208 0.94 11.35 3.60
N ILE A 209 2.14 10.80 3.76
CA ILE A 209 3.26 11.49 4.41
C ILE A 209 3.71 12.77 3.68
N PHE A 210 3.57 12.85 2.35
CA PHE A 210 3.88 14.05 1.56
C PHE A 210 2.72 15.07 1.50
N ARG A 211 1.56 14.73 2.06
CA ARG A 211 0.41 15.64 2.11
C ARG A 211 0.59 16.70 3.19
N PRO A 212 -0.02 17.90 3.07
CA PRO A 212 0.13 18.92 4.09
C PRO A 212 -0.41 18.45 5.45
N ALA A 213 0.01 19.11 6.54
CA ALA A 213 -0.45 18.77 7.89
C ALA A 213 -1.98 18.81 8.03
N GLY A 214 -2.64 19.75 7.35
CA GLY A 214 -4.11 19.83 7.31
C GLY A 214 -4.81 18.65 6.60
N ALA A 215 -4.05 17.80 5.89
CA ALA A 215 -4.51 16.59 5.23
C ALA A 215 -3.92 15.32 5.89
N ASN A 216 -3.60 15.42 7.19
CA ASN A 216 -3.03 14.35 8.01
C ASN A 216 -1.66 13.86 7.53
N GLY A 217 -0.89 14.69 6.83
CA GLY A 217 0.45 14.33 6.37
C GLY A 217 1.56 15.12 7.07
N CYS A 218 2.75 14.99 6.51
CA CYS A 218 3.99 15.62 6.96
C CYS A 218 4.59 16.54 5.89
N GLY A 219 3.90 16.77 4.78
CA GLY A 219 4.31 17.67 3.74
C GLY A 219 4.19 19.13 4.14
N LEU A 220 5.03 19.97 3.56
CA LEU A 220 4.89 21.42 3.67
C LEU A 220 3.60 21.91 2.99
N ASP A 221 3.00 22.99 3.48
CA ASP A 221 1.78 23.53 2.89
C ASP A 221 2.01 23.98 1.44
N ALA A 222 3.16 24.61 1.17
CA ALA A 222 3.62 24.93 -0.18
C ALA A 222 4.44 23.78 -0.76
N SER A 223 4.22 23.49 -2.05
CA SER A 223 5.10 22.64 -2.83
C SER A 223 6.39 23.39 -3.18
N ALA A 224 7.50 22.66 -3.27
CA ALA A 224 8.80 23.24 -3.56
C ALA A 224 8.99 23.36 -5.07
N PRO A 225 9.30 24.55 -5.61
CA PRO A 225 9.44 24.76 -7.05
C PRO A 225 10.72 24.11 -7.58
N ILE A 226 10.67 23.67 -8.84
CA ILE A 226 11.82 23.21 -9.61
C ILE A 226 12.48 24.42 -10.27
N VAL A 227 13.70 24.73 -9.82
CA VAL A 227 14.48 25.91 -10.21
C VAL A 227 15.95 25.54 -10.38
N ASP A 228 16.77 26.47 -10.90
CA ASP A 228 18.23 26.30 -10.93
C ASP A 228 18.78 25.94 -9.54
N ALA A 229 19.76 25.04 -9.53
CA ALA A 229 20.39 24.44 -8.35
C ALA A 229 19.47 23.62 -7.43
N ALA A 230 18.20 23.40 -7.78
CA ALA A 230 17.31 22.51 -7.04
C ALA A 230 17.87 21.08 -7.02
N LYS A 231 17.72 20.39 -5.87
CA LYS A 231 18.03 18.96 -5.78
C LYS A 231 16.81 18.12 -6.15
N VAL A 232 17.06 17.08 -6.93
CA VAL A 232 16.09 16.05 -7.31
C VAL A 232 16.73 14.68 -7.17
N LEU A 233 15.92 13.64 -7.07
CA LEU A 233 16.43 12.28 -7.19
C LEU A 233 16.52 11.88 -8.65
N VAL A 234 17.61 11.23 -9.01
CA VAL A 234 17.81 10.57 -10.29
C VAL A 234 18.01 9.08 -10.07
N TRP A 235 17.57 8.28 -11.04
CA TRP A 235 17.93 6.88 -11.11
C TRP A 235 19.37 6.77 -11.63
N ASP A 236 20.24 6.10 -10.88
CA ASP A 236 21.64 5.92 -11.25
C ASP A 236 21.76 4.99 -12.46
N THR A 237 21.86 5.58 -13.64
CA THR A 237 22.12 4.87 -14.89
C THR A 237 23.62 4.72 -15.19
N SER A 238 24.51 5.16 -14.29
CA SER A 238 25.94 4.90 -14.42
C SER A 238 26.29 3.45 -14.08
N ASP A 239 25.50 2.80 -13.22
CA ASP A 239 25.47 1.34 -13.09
C ASP A 239 24.68 0.71 -14.24
N GLN A 240 25.36 -0.12 -15.04
CA GLN A 240 24.75 -0.82 -16.17
C GLN A 240 23.59 -1.72 -15.74
N GLY A 241 23.65 -2.32 -14.55
CA GLY A 241 22.55 -3.14 -14.00
C GLY A 241 21.29 -2.30 -13.82
N ASN A 242 21.41 -1.12 -13.24
CA ASN A 242 20.29 -0.20 -13.04
C ASN A 242 19.76 0.38 -14.37
N ALA A 243 20.65 0.68 -15.32
CA ALA A 243 20.27 1.13 -16.66
C ALA A 243 19.50 0.06 -17.45
N ASP A 244 19.93 -1.21 -17.37
CA ASP A 244 19.33 -2.35 -18.07
C ASP A 244 17.94 -2.69 -17.53
N ARG A 245 17.72 -2.54 -16.21
CA ARG A 245 16.41 -2.77 -15.57
C ARG A 245 15.31 -1.93 -16.18
N ILE A 246 15.60 -0.66 -16.49
CA ILE A 246 14.63 0.31 -17.03
C ILE A 246 14.77 0.55 -18.53
N LYS A 247 15.71 -0.13 -19.19
CA LYS A 247 15.99 -0.02 -20.65
C LYS A 247 16.16 1.43 -21.11
N VAL A 248 16.95 2.20 -20.35
CA VAL A 248 17.12 3.64 -20.59
C VAL A 248 17.75 3.93 -21.97
N PRO A 249 17.25 4.92 -22.73
CA PRO A 249 17.91 5.39 -23.95
C PRO A 249 19.28 6.02 -23.68
N LEU A 250 20.16 6.05 -24.69
CA LEU A 250 21.45 6.73 -24.59
C LEU A 250 21.28 8.24 -24.32
N ASN A 251 22.25 8.85 -23.62
CA ASN A 251 22.28 10.29 -23.30
C ASN A 251 21.00 10.77 -22.61
N THR A 252 20.47 9.98 -21.68
CA THR A 252 19.22 10.27 -20.99
C THR A 252 19.47 10.30 -19.49
N THR A 253 19.17 11.43 -18.86
CA THR A 253 19.13 11.56 -17.40
C THR A 253 17.74 11.18 -16.91
N VAL A 254 17.65 10.28 -15.94
CA VAL A 254 16.36 9.75 -15.47
C VAL A 254 16.03 10.32 -14.10
N TYR A 255 15.03 11.19 -14.02
CA TYR A 255 14.53 11.76 -12.77
C TYR A 255 13.47 10.85 -12.14
N ALA A 256 13.55 10.69 -10.82
CA ALA A 256 12.66 9.83 -10.06
C ALA A 256 11.72 10.65 -9.17
N PHE A 257 10.41 10.51 -9.38
CA PHE A 257 9.39 11.21 -8.60
C PHE A 257 8.31 10.25 -8.09
N GLY A 258 8.00 10.34 -6.80
CA GLY A 258 6.94 9.54 -6.19
C GLY A 258 5.55 9.97 -6.64
N ILE A 259 4.65 9.01 -6.85
CA ILE A 259 3.30 9.24 -7.37
C ILE A 259 2.33 9.37 -6.18
N GLY A 260 2.26 10.58 -5.64
CA GLY A 260 1.44 10.94 -4.49
C GLY A 260 0.02 11.45 -4.82
N PRO A 261 -0.89 11.48 -3.84
CA PRO A 261 -2.29 11.88 -4.02
C PRO A 261 -2.51 13.38 -4.28
N ASP A 262 -1.53 14.22 -3.98
CA ASP A 262 -1.61 15.66 -4.26
C ASP A 262 -1.09 15.99 -5.68
N SER A 263 -0.59 14.99 -6.44
CA SER A 263 -0.25 15.17 -7.85
C SER A 263 -1.49 15.54 -8.67
N THR A 264 -1.32 16.38 -9.68
CA THR A 264 -2.42 16.75 -10.59
C THR A 264 -2.97 15.56 -11.37
N LEU A 265 -2.24 14.42 -11.41
CA LEU A 265 -2.72 13.15 -11.95
C LEU A 265 -3.99 12.66 -11.23
N PHE A 266 -4.21 13.04 -9.97
CA PHE A 266 -5.37 12.65 -9.17
C PHE A 266 -6.31 13.81 -8.85
N ASP A 267 -6.12 14.97 -9.50
CA ASP A 267 -7.04 16.09 -9.35
C ASP A 267 -8.31 15.86 -10.19
N PRO A 268 -9.49 15.67 -9.58
CA PRO A 268 -10.73 15.42 -10.31
C PRO A 268 -11.17 16.60 -11.21
N GLN A 269 -10.58 17.78 -11.06
CA GLN A 269 -10.83 18.92 -11.96
C GLN A 269 -10.02 18.84 -13.26
N THR A 270 -9.00 17.99 -13.31
CA THR A 270 -8.09 17.88 -14.46
C THR A 270 -8.53 16.77 -15.42
N ARG A 271 -8.37 17.01 -16.72
CA ARG A 271 -8.74 16.03 -17.76
C ARG A 271 -7.74 14.89 -17.78
N GLY A 272 -8.25 13.66 -17.84
CA GLY A 272 -7.39 12.47 -17.80
C GLY A 272 -6.87 12.13 -16.41
N ALA A 273 -7.37 12.79 -15.36
CA ALA A 273 -7.05 12.43 -14.00
C ALA A 273 -7.60 11.04 -13.62
N LEU A 274 -6.85 10.33 -12.78
CA LEU A 274 -7.23 9.07 -12.18
C LEU A 274 -8.02 9.34 -10.89
N ASN A 275 -8.97 8.46 -10.57
CA ASN A 275 -9.86 8.68 -9.42
C ASN A 275 -9.19 8.43 -8.06
N ASN A 276 -8.19 7.56 -8.00
CA ASN A 276 -7.57 7.15 -6.73
C ASN A 276 -6.07 6.88 -6.94
N THR A 277 -5.28 7.26 -5.95
CA THR A 277 -3.85 6.95 -5.91
C THR A 277 -3.64 5.51 -5.43
N PRO A 278 -3.01 4.64 -6.23
CA PRO A 278 -2.76 3.25 -5.85
C PRO A 278 -1.73 3.15 -4.72
N THR A 279 -1.83 2.10 -3.91
CA THR A 279 -0.84 1.76 -2.88
C THR A 279 -0.18 0.42 -3.21
N TYR A 280 1.13 0.37 -3.03
CA TYR A 280 1.91 -0.85 -3.02
C TYR A 280 1.89 -1.47 -1.62
N ARG A 281 1.85 -2.79 -1.50
CA ARG A 281 1.66 -3.46 -0.18
C ARG A 281 2.83 -4.34 0.25
N HIS A 282 3.87 -4.54 -0.57
CA HIS A 282 5.01 -5.39 -0.21
C HIS A 282 6.19 -4.65 0.43
N VAL A 283 6.05 -3.35 0.72
CA VAL A 283 6.97 -2.65 1.63
C VAL A 283 6.53 -2.81 3.09
N THR A 284 7.40 -2.51 4.05
CA THR A 284 7.00 -2.52 5.46
C THR A 284 5.96 -1.44 5.74
N GLN A 285 5.19 -1.59 6.82
CA GLN A 285 4.08 -0.68 7.16
C GLN A 285 4.51 0.79 7.34
N ASP A 286 5.78 1.01 7.69
CA ASP A 286 6.41 2.30 7.92
C ASP A 286 7.23 2.83 6.74
N GLU A 287 7.20 2.12 5.61
CA GLU A 287 7.87 2.51 4.37
C GLU A 287 6.89 3.11 3.36
N TYR A 288 7.40 4.03 2.54
CA TYR A 288 6.73 4.72 1.45
C TYR A 288 6.14 3.69 0.50
N ASN A 289 4.82 3.68 0.43
CA ASN A 289 4.06 2.59 -0.18
C ASN A 289 3.37 3.02 -1.47
N ARG A 290 4.00 3.92 -2.22
CA ARG A 290 3.54 4.37 -3.54
C ARG A 290 4.57 4.02 -4.60
N PHE A 291 4.15 4.19 -5.85
CA PHE A 291 4.98 3.97 -7.02
C PHE A 291 5.82 5.20 -7.32
N VAL A 292 6.93 5.01 -8.00
CA VAL A 292 7.83 6.08 -8.45
C VAL A 292 7.82 6.10 -9.98
N GLY A 293 7.53 7.26 -10.56
CA GLY A 293 7.65 7.49 -11.99
C GLY A 293 9.09 7.89 -12.34
N LEU A 294 9.64 7.26 -13.37
CA LEU A 294 10.98 7.53 -13.89
C LEU A 294 10.86 8.30 -15.21
N PHE A 295 11.27 9.56 -15.19
CA PHE A 295 11.18 10.48 -16.33
C PHE A 295 12.55 10.72 -16.93
N GLY A 296 12.76 10.23 -18.15
CA GLY A 296 13.98 10.39 -18.90
C GLY A 296 13.96 11.69 -19.67
N VAL A 297 15.00 12.50 -19.50
CA VAL A 297 15.27 13.69 -20.31
C VAL A 297 16.44 13.38 -21.23
N ASN A 298 16.18 13.34 -22.53
CA ASN A 298 17.22 13.09 -23.51
C ASN A 298 17.98 14.38 -23.82
N GLU A 299 19.29 14.37 -23.57
CA GLU A 299 20.15 15.55 -23.76
C GLU A 299 20.33 15.93 -25.24
N THR A 300 20.09 14.99 -26.16
CA THR A 300 20.26 15.20 -27.60
C THR A 300 19.00 15.70 -28.28
N THR A 301 17.83 15.13 -27.93
CA THR A 301 16.55 15.49 -28.57
C THR A 301 15.79 16.58 -27.83
N ASP A 302 16.18 16.91 -26.58
CA ASP A 302 15.44 17.87 -25.75
C ASP A 302 13.99 17.38 -25.45
N GLU A 303 13.81 16.06 -25.43
CA GLU A 303 12.52 15.42 -25.16
C GLU A 303 12.53 14.77 -23.78
N ILE A 304 11.36 14.84 -23.13
CA ILE A 304 11.08 14.11 -21.89
C ILE A 304 10.07 12.98 -22.13
N GLU A 305 10.39 11.81 -21.61
CA GLU A 305 9.59 10.60 -21.71
C GLU A 305 9.45 9.92 -20.36
N LEU A 306 8.26 9.38 -20.06
CA LEU A 306 8.11 8.44 -18.95
C LEU A 306 8.75 7.10 -19.37
N ILE A 307 9.89 6.77 -18.78
CA ILE A 307 10.67 5.56 -19.09
C ILE A 307 10.03 4.33 -18.43
N ALA A 308 9.74 4.44 -17.14
CA ALA A 308 9.19 3.34 -16.36
C ALA A 308 8.42 3.86 -15.14
N VAL A 309 7.63 2.96 -14.56
CA VAL A 309 7.07 3.10 -13.22
C VAL A 309 7.60 1.92 -12.41
N VAL A 310 8.24 2.23 -11.27
CA VAL A 310 8.72 1.24 -10.30
C VAL A 310 7.84 1.30 -9.04
N ASP A 311 7.79 0.23 -8.27
CA ASP A 311 7.05 0.23 -7.01
C ASP A 311 7.83 0.84 -5.85
N GLY A 312 7.24 0.76 -4.65
CA GLY A 312 7.85 1.27 -3.43
C GLY A 312 9.05 0.46 -2.93
N ALA A 313 9.29 -0.75 -3.47
CA ALA A 313 10.49 -1.55 -3.26
C ALA A 313 11.54 -1.33 -4.37
N GLY A 314 11.18 -0.60 -5.43
CA GLY A 314 12.09 -0.27 -6.52
C GLY A 314 12.16 -1.34 -7.60
N ASP A 315 11.22 -2.29 -7.62
CA ASP A 315 11.15 -3.29 -8.66
C ASP A 315 10.44 -2.75 -9.91
N THR A 316 10.93 -3.19 -11.06
CA THR A 316 10.31 -2.90 -12.35
C THR A 316 9.20 -3.90 -12.65
N LYS A 317 8.30 -3.53 -13.57
CA LYS A 317 7.23 -4.42 -14.05
C LYS A 317 7.72 -5.80 -14.50
N ASP A 318 8.85 -5.85 -15.21
CA ASP A 318 9.41 -7.11 -15.73
C ASP A 318 9.96 -7.97 -14.58
N GLU A 319 10.45 -7.35 -13.51
CA GLU A 319 10.95 -8.04 -12.31
C GLU A 319 9.79 -8.60 -11.48
N GLU A 320 8.76 -7.78 -11.23
CA GLU A 320 7.50 -8.21 -10.58
C GLU A 320 6.80 -9.36 -11.35
N LEU A 321 6.85 -9.34 -12.69
CA LEU A 321 6.36 -10.44 -13.51
C LEU A 321 7.24 -11.70 -13.41
N GLY A 322 8.56 -11.53 -13.37
CA GLY A 322 9.51 -12.63 -13.23
C GLY A 322 9.40 -13.35 -11.87
N GLU A 323 9.05 -12.61 -10.83
CA GLU A 323 8.69 -13.17 -9.52
C GLU A 323 7.38 -13.95 -9.55
N TRP A 324 6.41 -13.46 -10.31
CA TRP A 324 5.11 -14.10 -10.46
C TRP A 324 5.19 -15.41 -11.25
N ASP A 325 5.91 -15.46 -12.36
CA ASP A 325 6.04 -16.66 -13.21
C ASP A 325 7.14 -17.64 -12.74
N GLY A 326 7.90 -17.26 -11.70
CA GLY A 326 8.96 -18.04 -11.10
C GLY A 326 10.24 -18.11 -11.93
N THR A 327 10.39 -17.24 -12.93
CA THR A 327 11.64 -17.09 -13.68
C THR A 327 12.71 -16.32 -12.90
N ARG A 328 12.30 -15.56 -11.87
CA ARG A 328 13.17 -14.89 -10.90
C ARG A 328 12.80 -15.30 -9.47
N SER A 329 13.81 -15.37 -8.59
CA SER A 329 13.60 -15.63 -7.17
C SER A 329 13.00 -14.39 -6.52
N THR A 330 11.93 -14.58 -5.75
CA THR A 330 11.42 -13.57 -4.82
C THR A 330 12.38 -13.45 -3.66
N LEU A 331 12.90 -12.26 -3.40
CA LEU A 331 13.72 -11.99 -2.20
C LEU A 331 12.83 -11.83 -0.96
#